data_AF-A0A7Z0NRR6-F1
#
_entry.id   AF-A0A7Z0NRR6-F1
#
_cell.length_a   1.000
_cell.length_b   1.000
_cell.length_c   1.000
_cell.angle_alpha   90.00
_cell.angle_beta   90.00
_cell.angle_gamma   90.00
#
_symmetry.space_group_name_H-M   'P 1'
#
loop_
_entity.id
_entity.type
_entity.pdbx_description
1 polymer ?
#
loop_
_entity_poly.entity_id
_entity_poly.type
_entity_poly.pdbx_seq_one_letter_code
_entity_poly.pdbx_strand_id
1 'polypeptide(L)'
;MSEQAATRTANRPDPRITALRRFALSITVFNILGHLVLGFEQAYITPVVAVLTAYAVDLLLETVEARTAGRPERYQGGPVALLNFLLPAHIAGLACAMLLYGNQSLAPTMFATSVAVGSKYVVRLRIRGALRHVLNPSNLGISVTLILFSWVSIAPPYHFSEDVDGPWDVVIPLVILAAGTMLNGKLTRRLPLILGWVGGFALQAVLRWAFFDAHLAAALLPMTGIAFILFTNYMITDPGTTPAAPRRQVAFGLATAAVYGLLVLAHITYGLFFALVIVCGLRALVIVGANVRERVTGAPAPGPDRPAGSPPAHEARAGAGPLPEPAAARSAG
;
A
#
# COMPACT_ATOMS: atom_id res chain seq x y z
N MET A 1 -28.74 21.11 -24.59
CA MET A 1 -27.27 20.90 -24.52
C MET A 1 -26.72 20.74 -23.09
N SER A 2 -27.52 20.89 -22.02
CA SER A 2 -27.07 20.71 -20.62
C SER A 2 -27.10 19.24 -20.13
N GLU A 3 -27.92 18.39 -20.76
CA GLU A 3 -28.12 17.01 -20.32
C GLU A 3 -26.96 16.07 -20.69
N GLN A 4 -26.27 16.33 -21.82
CA GLN A 4 -25.08 15.58 -22.26
C GLN A 4 -23.82 15.88 -21.43
N ALA A 5 -23.79 16.97 -20.66
CA ALA A 5 -22.68 17.30 -19.78
C ALA A 5 -22.76 16.55 -18.45
N ALA A 6 -23.98 16.28 -17.95
CA ALA A 6 -24.21 15.52 -16.71
C ALA A 6 -23.93 14.01 -16.87
N THR A 7 -24.11 13.46 -18.08
CA THR A 7 -23.86 12.04 -18.36
C THR A 7 -22.37 11.70 -18.52
N ARG A 8 -21.49 12.68 -18.79
CA ARG A 8 -20.05 12.44 -19.03
C ARG A 8 -19.21 12.23 -17.76
N THR A 9 -19.73 12.54 -16.58
CA THR A 9 -19.03 12.37 -15.30
C THR A 9 -19.22 11.00 -14.65
N ALA A 10 -20.23 10.23 -15.05
CA ALA A 10 -20.58 8.95 -14.40
C ALA A 10 -19.71 7.75 -14.81
N ASN A 11 -18.82 7.90 -15.80
CA ASN A 11 -18.16 6.75 -16.45
C ASN A 11 -16.63 6.75 -16.38
N ARG A 12 -16.02 7.59 -15.52
CA ARG A 12 -14.57 7.51 -15.29
C ARG A 12 -14.30 6.44 -14.20
N PRO A 13 -13.52 5.39 -14.51
CA PRO A 13 -13.14 4.39 -13.53
C PRO A 13 -12.46 5.06 -12.34
N ASP A 14 -12.82 4.70 -11.09
CA ASP A 14 -12.11 5.16 -9.90
C ASP A 14 -10.62 4.81 -10.05
N PRO A 15 -9.72 5.82 -10.13
CA PRO A 15 -8.29 5.58 -10.33
C PRO A 15 -7.70 4.62 -9.30
N ARG A 16 -8.25 4.58 -8.08
CA ARG A 16 -7.82 3.66 -7.02
C ARG A 16 -8.16 2.21 -7.35
N ILE A 17 -9.37 1.94 -7.83
CA ILE A 17 -9.80 0.59 -8.22
C ILE A 17 -9.01 0.13 -9.45
N THR A 18 -8.79 1.03 -10.42
CA THR A 18 -7.95 0.72 -11.59
C THR A 18 -6.52 0.36 -11.17
N ALA A 19 -5.93 1.09 -10.23
CA ALA A 19 -4.62 0.76 -9.69
C ALA A 19 -4.62 -0.61 -9.01
N LEU A 20 -5.58 -0.87 -8.10
CA LEU A 20 -5.71 -2.15 -7.39
C LEU A 20 -5.85 -3.33 -8.35
N ARG A 21 -6.67 -3.22 -9.39
CA ARG A 21 -6.84 -4.28 -10.40
C ARG A 21 -5.54 -4.59 -11.12
N ARG A 22 -4.80 -3.56 -11.53
CA ARG A 22 -3.51 -3.73 -12.23
C ARG A 22 -2.44 -4.30 -11.31
N PHE A 23 -2.42 -3.88 -10.04
CA PHE A 23 -1.52 -4.46 -9.04
C PHE A 23 -1.85 -5.94 -8.78
N ALA A 24 -3.12 -6.27 -8.58
CA ALA A 24 -3.57 -7.64 -8.38
C ALA A 24 -3.22 -8.52 -9.59
N LEU A 25 -3.46 -8.03 -10.81
CA LEU A 25 -3.07 -8.74 -12.03
C LEU A 25 -1.55 -8.94 -12.09
N SER A 26 -0.78 -7.88 -11.87
CA SER A 26 0.69 -7.92 -11.96
C SER A 26 1.29 -8.90 -10.96
N ILE A 27 0.88 -8.88 -9.68
CA ILE A 27 1.41 -9.80 -8.67
C ILE A 27 0.95 -11.24 -8.90
N THR A 28 -0.25 -11.44 -9.47
CA THR A 28 -0.74 -12.78 -9.86
C THR A 28 0.08 -13.35 -10.99
N VAL A 29 0.27 -12.59 -12.07
CA VAL A 29 1.10 -13.00 -13.21
C VAL A 29 2.52 -13.27 -12.74
N PHE A 30 3.08 -12.41 -11.88
CA PHE A 30 4.41 -12.62 -11.33
C PHE A 30 4.51 -13.89 -10.48
N ASN A 31 3.51 -14.21 -9.66
CA ASN A 31 3.51 -15.48 -8.89
C ASN A 31 3.39 -16.71 -9.81
N ILE A 32 2.58 -16.63 -10.86
CA ILE A 32 2.45 -17.72 -11.84
C ILE A 32 3.77 -17.93 -12.59
N LEU A 33 4.36 -16.86 -13.13
CA LEU A 33 5.68 -16.92 -13.77
C LEU A 33 6.77 -17.35 -12.78
N GLY A 34 6.66 -16.92 -11.52
CA GLY A 34 7.56 -17.33 -10.44
C GLY A 34 7.64 -18.84 -10.31
N HIS A 35 6.50 -19.51 -10.19
CA HIS A 35 6.45 -20.96 -10.04
C HIS A 35 6.69 -21.74 -11.34
N LEU A 36 6.34 -21.18 -12.50
CA LEU A 36 6.43 -21.90 -13.78
C LEU A 36 7.71 -21.64 -14.57
N VAL A 37 8.40 -20.53 -14.30
CA VAL A 37 9.53 -20.04 -15.12
C VAL A 37 10.73 -19.62 -14.28
N LEU A 38 10.52 -18.95 -13.15
CA LEU A 38 11.64 -18.42 -12.34
C LEU A 38 12.20 -19.42 -11.31
N GLY A 39 11.54 -20.56 -11.12
CA GLY A 39 11.95 -21.58 -10.16
C GLY A 39 11.60 -21.25 -8.71
N PHE A 40 10.40 -20.73 -8.44
CA PHE A 40 9.97 -20.50 -7.07
C PHE A 40 10.02 -21.81 -6.24
N GLU A 41 10.93 -21.87 -5.28
CA GLU A 41 11.20 -23.00 -4.38
C GLU A 41 9.99 -23.39 -3.51
N GLN A 42 9.04 -22.48 -3.32
CA GLN A 42 7.85 -22.73 -2.53
C GLN A 42 6.92 -23.75 -3.20
N ALA A 43 6.21 -24.54 -2.40
CA ALA A 43 5.23 -25.47 -2.94
C ALA A 43 4.12 -24.73 -3.73
N TYR A 44 3.76 -25.24 -4.91
CA TYR A 44 2.72 -24.67 -5.79
C TYR A 44 1.37 -24.37 -5.11
N ILE A 45 1.05 -25.10 -4.03
CA ILE A 45 -0.18 -24.90 -3.25
C ILE A 45 -0.13 -23.67 -2.32
N THR A 46 1.06 -23.18 -1.99
CA THR A 46 1.29 -22.05 -1.08
C THR A 46 0.55 -20.78 -1.48
N PRO A 47 0.68 -20.25 -2.73
CA PRO A 47 -0.06 -19.07 -3.15
C PRO A 47 -1.57 -19.28 -3.15
N VAL A 48 -2.04 -20.48 -3.49
CA VAL A 48 -3.48 -20.82 -3.49
C VAL A 48 -4.04 -20.76 -2.08
N VAL A 49 -3.41 -21.45 -1.14
CA VAL A 49 -3.84 -21.47 0.27
C VAL A 49 -3.77 -20.08 0.88
N ALA A 50 -2.71 -19.31 0.62
CA ALA A 50 -2.60 -17.94 1.10
C ALA A 50 -3.76 -17.07 0.60
N VAL A 51 -4.09 -17.10 -0.69
CA VAL A 51 -5.20 -16.32 -1.25
C VAL A 51 -6.54 -16.75 -0.65
N LEU A 52 -6.80 -18.05 -0.53
CA LEU A 52 -8.04 -18.57 0.07
C LEU A 52 -8.16 -18.15 1.54
N THR A 53 -7.08 -18.24 2.31
CA THR A 53 -7.04 -17.72 3.69
C THR A 53 -7.30 -16.23 3.73
N ALA A 54 -6.68 -15.45 2.83
CA ALA A 54 -6.90 -14.01 2.74
C ALA A 54 -8.36 -13.67 2.51
N TYR A 55 -9.01 -14.36 1.56
CA TYR A 55 -10.42 -14.17 1.23
C TYR A 55 -11.34 -14.55 2.37
N ALA A 56 -11.12 -15.71 2.99
CA ALA A 56 -11.92 -16.17 4.12
C ALA A 56 -11.85 -15.16 5.29
N VAL A 57 -10.66 -14.69 5.64
CA VAL A 57 -10.45 -13.71 6.71
C VAL A 57 -11.05 -12.35 6.35
N ASP A 58 -10.87 -11.86 5.11
CA ASP A 58 -11.37 -10.54 4.70
C ASP A 58 -12.90 -10.52 4.66
N LEU A 59 -13.53 -11.59 4.14
CA LEU A 59 -14.98 -11.74 4.15
C LEU A 59 -15.51 -11.82 5.58
N LEU A 60 -14.93 -12.68 6.43
CA LEU A 60 -15.37 -12.84 7.82
C LEU A 60 -15.32 -11.50 8.59
N LEU A 61 -14.19 -10.80 8.53
CA LEU A 61 -14.02 -9.55 9.26
C LEU A 61 -14.90 -8.43 8.73
N GLU A 62 -15.10 -8.35 7.41
CA GLU A 62 -16.04 -7.41 6.81
C GLU A 62 -17.48 -7.70 7.22
N THR A 63 -17.91 -8.97 7.22
CA THR A 63 -19.23 -9.39 7.68
C THR A 63 -19.46 -8.97 9.13
N VAL A 64 -18.51 -9.26 10.02
CA VAL A 64 -18.60 -8.91 11.45
C VAL A 64 -18.65 -7.39 11.62
N GLU A 65 -17.78 -6.65 10.95
CA GLU A 65 -17.76 -5.19 11.03
C GLU A 65 -19.05 -4.56 10.46
N ALA A 66 -19.53 -5.06 9.32
CA ALA A 66 -20.74 -4.54 8.69
C ALA A 66 -21.96 -4.74 9.59
N ARG A 67 -22.12 -5.94 10.16
CA ARG A 67 -23.21 -6.27 11.09
C ARG A 67 -23.15 -5.46 12.37
N THR A 68 -21.97 -5.32 12.98
CA THR A 68 -21.81 -4.53 14.21
C THR A 68 -22.03 -3.04 14.00
N ALA A 69 -21.72 -2.51 12.81
CA ALA A 69 -21.96 -1.12 12.45
C ALA A 69 -23.34 -0.86 11.82
N GLY A 70 -24.21 -1.88 11.68
CA GLY A 70 -25.53 -1.73 11.06
C GLY A 70 -25.51 -1.25 9.61
N ARG A 71 -24.42 -1.53 8.88
CA ARG A 71 -24.23 -1.13 7.47
C ARG A 71 -24.25 -2.36 6.56
N PRO A 72 -24.62 -2.21 5.27
CA PRO A 72 -24.42 -3.29 4.31
C PRO A 72 -22.94 -3.65 4.18
N GLU A 73 -22.68 -4.92 3.87
CA GLU A 73 -21.34 -5.45 3.64
C GLU A 73 -20.77 -4.85 2.35
N ARG A 74 -19.49 -4.49 2.32
CA ARG A 74 -18.85 -3.82 1.16
C ARG A 74 -18.84 -4.67 -0.10
N TYR A 75 -18.93 -5.98 0.03
CA TYR A 75 -18.98 -6.91 -1.09
C TYR A 75 -20.41 -7.15 -1.61
N GLN A 76 -21.45 -6.61 -0.95
CA GLN A 76 -22.81 -6.62 -1.48
C GLN A 76 -22.91 -5.68 -2.69
N GLY A 77 -23.72 -6.06 -3.68
CA GLY A 77 -23.85 -5.32 -4.95
C GLY A 77 -23.39 -6.09 -6.19
N GLY A 78 -23.16 -7.40 -6.07
CA GLY A 78 -22.95 -8.32 -7.20
C GLY A 78 -21.49 -8.79 -7.37
N PRO A 79 -21.21 -9.59 -8.41
CA PRO A 79 -19.91 -10.25 -8.57
C PRO A 79 -18.75 -9.26 -8.77
N VAL A 80 -18.99 -8.12 -9.44
CA VAL A 80 -17.96 -7.09 -9.64
C VAL A 80 -17.61 -6.38 -8.33
N ALA A 81 -18.58 -6.14 -7.46
CA ALA A 81 -18.37 -5.55 -6.14
C ALA A 81 -17.55 -6.50 -5.26
N LEU A 82 -17.91 -7.79 -5.23
CA LEU A 82 -17.17 -8.83 -4.55
C LEU A 82 -15.72 -8.92 -5.04
N LEU A 83 -15.50 -8.99 -6.35
CA LEU A 83 -14.15 -9.06 -6.93
C LEU A 83 -13.31 -7.83 -6.54
N ASN A 84 -13.87 -6.63 -6.67
CA ASN A 84 -13.18 -5.39 -6.30
C ASN A 84 -12.86 -5.33 -4.80
N PHE A 85 -13.75 -5.84 -3.96
CA PHE A 85 -13.54 -5.93 -2.52
C PHE A 85 -12.38 -6.86 -2.17
N LEU A 86 -12.25 -8.00 -2.85
CA LEU A 86 -11.22 -9.01 -2.57
C LEU A 86 -9.81 -8.64 -3.07
N LEU A 87 -9.66 -7.66 -3.98
CA LEU A 87 -8.36 -7.30 -4.57
C LEU A 87 -7.26 -7.01 -3.52
N PRO A 88 -7.50 -6.23 -2.45
CA PRO A 88 -6.46 -5.95 -1.47
C PRO A 88 -6.08 -7.18 -0.63
N ALA A 89 -7.01 -8.10 -0.35
CA ALA A 89 -6.69 -9.36 0.30
C ALA A 89 -5.91 -10.30 -0.62
N HIS A 90 -6.28 -10.36 -1.90
CA HIS A 90 -5.56 -11.14 -2.92
C HIS A 90 -4.08 -10.74 -2.99
N ILE A 91 -3.82 -9.43 -3.10
CA ILE A 91 -2.46 -8.87 -3.15
C ILE A 91 -1.70 -9.22 -1.87
N ALA A 92 -2.33 -9.08 -0.70
CA ALA A 92 -1.69 -9.39 0.58
C ALA A 92 -1.35 -10.88 0.71
N GLY A 93 -2.27 -11.77 0.31
CA GLY A 93 -2.06 -13.22 0.35
C GLY A 93 -0.92 -13.67 -0.56
N LEU A 94 -0.92 -13.22 -1.82
CA LEU A 94 0.17 -13.52 -2.77
C LEU A 94 1.51 -12.94 -2.32
N ALA A 95 1.52 -11.72 -1.76
CA ALA A 95 2.75 -11.13 -1.23
C ALA A 95 3.30 -11.93 -0.04
N CYS A 96 2.44 -12.38 0.89
CA CYS A 96 2.86 -13.20 2.02
C CYS A 96 3.37 -14.56 1.54
N ALA A 97 2.67 -15.22 0.61
CA ALA A 97 3.09 -16.48 0.02
C ALA A 97 4.49 -16.36 -0.58
N MET A 98 4.67 -15.44 -1.52
CA MET A 98 5.91 -15.28 -2.27
C MET A 98 7.13 -14.85 -1.43
N LEU A 99 6.91 -14.10 -0.34
CA LEU A 99 8.01 -13.50 0.42
C LEU A 99 8.38 -14.26 1.69
N LEU A 100 7.54 -15.17 2.18
CA LEU A 100 7.86 -16.01 3.34
C LEU A 100 8.25 -17.42 2.94
N TYR A 101 9.31 -17.92 3.56
CA TYR A 101 9.74 -19.29 3.40
C TYR A 101 9.44 -20.07 4.68
N GLY A 102 8.37 -20.86 4.63
CA GLY A 102 7.89 -21.73 5.73
C GLY A 102 8.29 -23.19 5.58
N ASN A 103 9.32 -23.50 4.78
CA ASN A 103 9.71 -24.88 4.45
C ASN A 103 8.50 -25.70 3.97
N GLN A 104 8.23 -26.87 4.56
CA GLN A 104 7.10 -27.73 4.20
C GLN A 104 5.75 -27.28 4.79
N SER A 105 5.75 -26.33 5.72
CA SER A 105 4.53 -25.95 6.45
C SER A 105 3.86 -24.74 5.83
N LEU A 106 2.56 -24.88 5.55
CA LEU A 106 1.71 -23.79 5.05
C LEU A 106 1.23 -22.85 6.17
N ALA A 107 1.37 -23.27 7.43
CA ALA A 107 0.84 -22.55 8.59
C ALA A 107 1.42 -21.14 8.76
N PRO A 108 2.74 -20.89 8.60
CA PRO A 108 3.29 -19.53 8.69
C PRO A 108 2.70 -18.58 7.66
N THR A 109 2.48 -19.05 6.43
CA THR A 109 1.91 -18.25 5.35
C THR A 109 0.44 -17.93 5.60
N MET A 110 -0.35 -18.91 6.06
CA MET A 110 -1.73 -18.68 6.47
C MET A 110 -1.81 -17.70 7.64
N PHE A 111 -0.93 -17.85 8.63
CA PHE A 111 -0.84 -16.94 9.77
C PHE A 111 -0.46 -15.52 9.34
N ALA A 112 0.60 -15.36 8.55
CA ALA A 112 1.04 -14.07 8.02
C ALA A 112 -0.08 -13.36 7.26
N THR A 113 -0.78 -14.11 6.41
CA THR A 113 -1.90 -13.60 5.63
C THR A 113 -3.07 -13.18 6.52
N SER A 114 -3.38 -13.97 7.55
CA SER A 114 -4.45 -13.66 8.51
C SER A 114 -4.13 -12.39 9.30
N VAL A 115 -2.88 -12.25 9.78
CA VAL A 115 -2.41 -11.03 10.45
C VAL A 115 -2.43 -9.84 9.50
N ALA A 116 -1.97 -10.03 8.25
CA ALA A 116 -1.96 -8.98 7.24
C ALA A 116 -3.38 -8.46 6.98
N VAL A 117 -4.33 -9.35 6.68
CA VAL A 117 -5.72 -8.96 6.43
C VAL A 117 -6.37 -8.39 7.69
N GLY A 118 -6.19 -9.04 8.84
CA GLY A 118 -6.75 -8.61 10.12
C GLY A 118 -6.29 -7.23 10.55
N SER A 119 -5.03 -6.88 10.28
CA SER A 119 -4.49 -5.55 10.61
C SER A 119 -5.25 -4.39 9.97
N LYS A 120 -5.87 -4.61 8.80
CA LYS A 120 -6.69 -3.61 8.12
C LYS A 120 -7.95 -3.26 8.91
N TYR A 121 -8.44 -4.18 9.74
CA TYR A 121 -9.64 -4.00 10.58
C TYR A 121 -9.28 -3.57 12.00
N VAL A 122 -8.14 -4.00 12.53
CA VAL A 122 -7.76 -3.71 13.92
C VAL A 122 -6.97 -2.40 14.03
N VAL A 123 -5.96 -2.17 13.18
CA VAL A 123 -5.01 -1.06 13.32
C VAL A 123 -5.37 0.07 12.37
N ARG A 124 -6.34 0.89 12.77
CA ARG A 124 -6.85 2.01 11.97
C ARG A 124 -6.85 3.32 12.74
N LEU A 125 -6.55 4.41 12.04
CA LEU A 125 -6.60 5.76 12.58
C LEU A 125 -7.48 6.65 11.70
N ARG A 126 -8.06 7.68 12.32
CA ARG A 126 -8.79 8.71 11.57
C ARG A 126 -7.78 9.60 10.86
N ILE A 127 -7.83 9.62 9.54
CA ILE A 127 -7.00 10.46 8.68
C ILE A 127 -7.94 11.25 7.78
N ARG A 128 -7.98 12.57 7.97
CA ARG A 128 -8.88 13.48 7.22
C ARG A 128 -10.35 13.03 7.30
N GLY A 129 -10.83 12.75 8.50
CA GLY A 129 -12.22 12.35 8.73
C GLY A 129 -12.58 10.90 8.34
N ALA A 130 -11.71 10.15 7.65
CA ALA A 130 -11.94 8.74 7.30
C ALA A 130 -11.10 7.78 8.15
N LEU A 131 -11.67 6.65 8.56
CA LEU A 131 -10.94 5.59 9.26
C LEU A 131 -10.11 4.80 8.24
N ARG A 132 -8.78 4.75 8.41
CA ARG A 132 -7.86 4.11 7.46
C ARG A 132 -6.82 3.28 8.20
N HIS A 133 -6.43 2.15 7.61
CA HIS A 133 -5.28 1.39 8.09
C HIS A 133 -4.00 2.22 7.94
N VAL A 134 -3.05 2.00 8.83
CA VAL A 134 -1.81 2.79 8.88
C VAL A 134 -0.55 1.97 8.70
N LEU A 135 -0.64 0.66 8.92
CA LEU A 135 0.43 -0.30 8.70
C LEU A 135 0.25 -0.98 7.34
N ASN A 136 1.36 -1.25 6.64
CA ASN A 136 1.33 -2.04 5.42
C ASN A 136 0.90 -3.46 5.78
N PRO A 137 -0.24 -3.96 5.24
CA PRO A 137 -0.83 -5.23 5.66
C PRO A 137 0.15 -6.41 5.54
N SER A 138 0.69 -6.67 4.35
CA SER A 138 1.57 -7.81 4.12
C SER A 138 2.89 -7.67 4.88
N ASN A 139 3.45 -6.47 4.96
CA ASN A 139 4.68 -6.24 5.72
C ASN A 139 4.50 -6.49 7.22
N LEU A 140 3.36 -6.10 7.79
CA LEU A 140 3.05 -6.42 9.19
C LEU A 140 2.87 -7.92 9.38
N GLY A 141 2.12 -8.59 8.49
CA GLY A 141 1.94 -10.04 8.53
C GLY A 141 3.27 -10.78 8.53
N ILE A 142 4.15 -10.46 7.57
CA ILE A 142 5.49 -11.04 7.45
C ILE A 142 6.33 -10.76 8.69
N SER A 143 6.36 -9.51 9.16
CA SER A 143 7.16 -9.12 10.32
C SER A 143 6.73 -9.85 11.59
N VAL A 144 5.42 -9.96 11.86
CA VAL A 144 4.91 -10.68 13.03
C VAL A 144 5.22 -12.16 12.92
N THR A 145 5.11 -12.77 11.74
CA THR A 145 5.52 -14.16 11.53
C THR A 145 6.99 -14.37 11.84
N LEU A 146 7.89 -13.52 11.33
CA LEU A 146 9.34 -13.65 11.56
C LEU A 146 9.73 -13.49 13.04
N ILE A 147 8.94 -12.75 13.82
CA ILE A 147 9.16 -12.59 15.27
C ILE A 147 8.65 -13.83 16.03
N LEU A 148 7.49 -14.37 15.67
CA LEU A 148 6.85 -15.45 16.41
C LEU A 148 7.33 -16.85 16.01
N PHE A 149 7.80 -17.02 14.78
CA PHE A 149 8.24 -18.29 14.23
C PHE A 149 9.73 -18.20 13.87
N SER A 150 10.60 -18.51 14.84
CA SER A 150 12.06 -18.41 14.68
C SER A 150 12.66 -19.31 13.59
N TRP A 151 11.93 -20.33 13.16
CA TRP A 151 12.32 -21.26 12.09
C TRP A 151 11.85 -20.81 10.70
N VAL A 152 11.09 -19.73 10.61
CA VAL A 152 10.60 -19.15 9.35
C VAL A 152 11.56 -18.05 8.92
N SER A 153 11.86 -18.01 7.63
CA SER A 153 12.67 -16.95 7.04
C SER A 153 11.91 -16.24 5.93
N ILE A 154 12.55 -15.21 5.38
CA ILE A 154 12.14 -14.63 4.10
C ILE A 154 12.61 -15.56 2.98
N ALA A 155 11.86 -15.57 1.88
CA ALA A 155 12.30 -16.15 0.62
C ALA A 155 13.73 -15.72 0.28
N PRO A 156 14.65 -16.67 0.02
CA PRO A 156 16.04 -16.34 -0.29
C PRO A 156 16.14 -15.56 -1.62
N PRO A 157 17.17 -14.72 -1.83
CA PRO A 157 17.25 -13.90 -3.04
C PRO A 157 17.25 -14.68 -4.37
N TYR A 158 17.88 -15.88 -4.40
CA TYR A 158 17.93 -16.75 -5.58
C TYR A 158 16.55 -17.29 -5.98
N HIS A 159 15.60 -17.36 -5.04
CA HIS A 159 14.22 -17.83 -5.24
C HIS A 159 13.54 -17.21 -6.46
N PHE A 160 13.93 -15.98 -6.81
CA PHE A 160 13.29 -15.21 -7.87
C PHE A 160 13.94 -15.36 -9.25
N SER A 161 14.99 -16.17 -9.38
CA SER A 161 15.76 -16.34 -10.62
C SER A 161 16.46 -17.70 -10.72
N GLU A 162 16.03 -18.71 -9.96
CA GLU A 162 16.69 -20.02 -9.85
C GLU A 162 16.82 -20.74 -11.20
N ASP A 163 15.74 -20.73 -12.00
CA ASP A 163 15.71 -21.39 -13.30
C ASP A 163 16.16 -20.47 -14.47
N VAL A 164 16.75 -19.31 -14.17
CA VAL A 164 17.07 -18.28 -15.16
C VAL A 164 18.56 -17.96 -15.17
N ASP A 165 19.22 -18.32 -16.26
CA ASP A 165 20.65 -18.06 -16.47
C ASP A 165 20.93 -17.01 -17.55
N GLY A 166 22.14 -16.44 -17.49
CA GLY A 166 22.70 -15.60 -18.56
C GLY A 166 22.08 -14.20 -18.62
N PRO A 167 21.84 -13.63 -19.82
CA PRO A 167 21.32 -12.26 -19.95
C PRO A 167 19.95 -12.05 -19.28
N TRP A 168 19.16 -13.11 -19.13
CA TRP A 168 17.81 -13.05 -18.57
C TRP A 168 17.79 -12.75 -17.07
N ASP A 169 18.85 -13.11 -16.34
CA ASP A 169 19.02 -12.81 -14.91
C ASP A 169 19.07 -11.29 -14.65
N VAL A 170 19.46 -10.50 -15.65
CA VAL A 170 19.44 -9.03 -15.58
C VAL A 170 18.16 -8.44 -16.20
N VAL A 171 17.71 -8.99 -17.33
CA VAL A 171 16.57 -8.44 -18.07
C VAL A 171 15.27 -8.57 -17.27
N ILE A 172 15.02 -9.71 -16.63
CA ILE A 172 13.76 -9.95 -15.90
C ILE A 172 13.60 -8.98 -14.72
N PRO A 173 14.57 -8.82 -13.80
CA PRO A 173 14.50 -7.82 -12.74
C PRO A 173 14.28 -6.39 -13.28
N LEU A 174 14.97 -6.02 -14.36
CA LEU A 174 14.83 -4.69 -14.97
C LEU A 174 13.42 -4.45 -15.52
N VAL A 175 12.82 -5.45 -16.18
CA VAL A 175 11.44 -5.37 -16.68
C VAL A 175 10.46 -5.24 -15.51
N ILE A 176 10.61 -6.02 -14.44
CA ILE A 176 9.77 -5.93 -13.24
C ILE A 176 9.90 -4.55 -12.59
N LEU A 177 11.12 -4.05 -12.45
CA LEU A 177 11.41 -2.72 -11.92
C LEU A 177 10.78 -1.63 -12.77
N ALA A 178 10.94 -1.68 -14.09
CA ALA A 178 10.40 -0.69 -15.01
C ALA A 178 8.86 -0.71 -15.01
N ALA A 179 8.26 -1.89 -15.09
CA ALA A 179 6.81 -2.06 -15.05
C ALA A 179 6.22 -1.56 -13.73
N GLY A 180 6.79 -1.95 -12.59
CA GLY A 180 6.38 -1.51 -11.26
C GLY A 180 6.54 0.00 -11.07
N THR A 181 7.68 0.55 -11.51
CA THR A 181 7.98 1.99 -11.37
C THR A 181 7.05 2.82 -12.26
N MET A 182 6.76 2.36 -13.48
CA MET A 182 5.79 3.02 -14.36
C MET A 182 4.39 3.03 -13.75
N LEU A 183 3.96 1.89 -13.18
CA LEU A 183 2.66 1.79 -12.52
C LEU A 183 2.57 2.75 -11.33
N ASN A 184 3.63 2.83 -10.53
CA ASN A 184 3.71 3.73 -9.38
C ASN A 184 3.85 5.22 -9.75
N GLY A 185 4.56 5.53 -10.82
CA GLY A 185 4.72 6.89 -11.33
C GLY A 185 3.40 7.44 -11.90
N LYS A 186 2.73 6.66 -12.75
CA LYS A 186 1.55 7.12 -13.49
C LYS A 186 0.25 7.02 -12.69
N LEU A 187 0.05 5.96 -11.91
CA LEU A 187 -1.23 5.70 -11.23
C LEU A 187 -1.23 6.13 -9.77
N THR A 188 -0.18 5.80 -9.00
CA THR A 188 -0.16 6.07 -7.55
C THR A 188 0.60 7.34 -7.17
N ARG A 189 1.33 7.95 -8.11
CA ARG A 189 2.17 9.15 -7.91
C ARG A 189 3.17 8.98 -6.77
N ARG A 190 3.79 7.81 -6.69
CA ARG A 190 4.74 7.41 -5.64
C ARG A 190 6.21 7.51 -6.04
N LEU A 191 6.52 8.11 -7.20
CA LEU A 191 7.90 8.28 -7.65
C LEU A 191 8.79 9.06 -6.65
N PRO A 192 8.33 10.15 -6.00
CA PRO A 192 9.14 10.81 -4.97
C PRO A 192 9.48 9.90 -3.79
N LEU A 193 8.57 9.00 -3.40
CA LEU A 193 8.82 8.00 -2.37
C LEU A 193 9.92 7.03 -2.79
N ILE A 194 9.79 6.48 -4.01
CA ILE A 194 10.77 5.54 -4.58
C ILE A 194 12.16 6.20 -4.61
N LEU A 195 12.26 7.44 -5.09
CA LEU A 195 13.53 8.17 -5.15
C LEU A 195 14.11 8.41 -3.75
N GLY A 196 13.29 8.82 -2.78
CA GLY A 196 13.72 8.99 -1.39
C GLY A 196 14.19 7.69 -0.74
N TRP A 197 13.52 6.58 -1.04
CA TRP A 197 13.87 5.24 -0.56
C TRP A 197 15.18 4.74 -1.18
N VAL A 198 15.29 4.72 -2.51
CA VAL A 198 16.48 4.23 -3.22
C VAL A 198 17.69 5.11 -2.91
N GLY A 199 17.53 6.43 -2.96
CA GLY A 199 18.58 7.39 -2.62
C GLY A 199 18.98 7.30 -1.14
N GLY A 200 18.00 7.16 -0.25
CA GLY A 200 18.25 6.94 1.18
C GLY A 200 18.97 5.62 1.46
N PHE A 201 18.63 4.56 0.73
CA PHE A 201 19.26 3.25 0.86
C PHE A 201 20.72 3.30 0.41
N ALA A 202 21.01 3.94 -0.71
CA ALA A 202 22.38 4.16 -1.15
C ALA A 202 23.15 5.03 -0.14
N LEU A 203 22.53 6.10 0.34
CA LEU A 203 23.15 6.99 1.33
C LEU A 203 23.50 6.25 2.63
N GLN A 204 22.57 5.47 3.21
CA GLN A 204 22.88 4.72 4.43
C GLN A 204 23.97 3.66 4.20
N ALA A 205 24.06 3.06 3.01
CA ALA A 205 25.12 2.11 2.68
C ALA A 205 26.49 2.82 2.64
N VAL A 206 26.56 4.01 2.04
CA VAL A 206 27.76 4.86 2.03
C VAL A 206 28.13 5.30 3.46
N LEU A 207 27.17 5.69 4.29
CA LEU A 207 27.43 6.05 5.68
C LEU A 207 27.97 4.87 6.49
N ARG A 208 27.42 3.66 6.29
CA ARG A 208 27.94 2.45 6.94
C ARG A 208 29.35 2.09 6.49
N TRP A 209 29.66 2.28 5.22
CA TRP A 209 31.02 2.11 4.71
C TRP A 209 31.98 3.16 5.29
N ALA A 210 31.57 4.42 5.38
CA ALA A 210 32.43 5.51 5.84
C ALA A 210 32.70 5.50 7.35
N PHE A 211 31.75 5.03 8.18
CA PHE A 211 31.82 5.18 9.64
C PHE A 211 31.84 3.86 10.41
N PHE A 212 31.48 2.73 9.80
CA PHE A 212 31.30 1.44 10.47
C PHE A 212 32.02 0.29 9.76
N ASP A 213 33.04 0.60 8.95
CA ASP A 213 33.91 -0.36 8.24
C ASP A 213 33.17 -1.39 7.38
N ALA A 214 31.93 -1.08 6.96
CA ALA A 214 31.13 -2.00 6.16
C ALA A 214 31.65 -2.05 4.71
N HIS A 215 31.77 -3.23 4.12
CA HIS A 215 32.14 -3.34 2.70
C HIS A 215 31.04 -2.73 1.79
N LEU A 216 31.37 -1.65 1.07
CA LEU A 216 30.37 -0.87 0.32
C LEU A 216 29.59 -1.71 -0.70
N ALA A 217 30.26 -2.59 -1.44
CA ALA A 217 29.59 -3.44 -2.42
C ALA A 217 28.58 -4.38 -1.75
N ALA A 218 28.93 -4.92 -0.57
CA ALA A 218 28.02 -5.80 0.19
C ALA A 218 26.84 -5.00 0.77
N ALA A 219 27.09 -3.76 1.20
CA ALA A 219 26.07 -2.87 1.72
C ALA A 219 25.05 -2.43 0.66
N LEU A 220 25.46 -2.35 -0.62
CA LEU A 220 24.62 -2.01 -1.78
C LEU A 220 24.01 -3.22 -2.46
N LEU A 221 24.57 -4.43 -2.27
CA LEU A 221 24.12 -5.67 -2.92
C LEU A 221 22.61 -5.91 -2.83
N PRO A 222 21.91 -5.63 -1.71
CA PRO A 222 20.46 -5.81 -1.67
C PRO A 222 19.70 -5.04 -2.75
N MET A 223 20.22 -3.89 -3.21
CA MET A 223 19.55 -3.05 -4.22
C MET A 223 19.43 -3.73 -5.59
N THR A 224 20.28 -4.71 -5.89
CA THR A 224 20.25 -5.45 -7.16
C THR A 224 19.29 -6.64 -7.11
N GLY A 225 18.86 -7.06 -5.91
CA GLY A 225 18.01 -8.22 -5.74
C GLY A 225 16.54 -7.97 -6.09
N ILE A 226 15.87 -8.98 -6.65
CA ILE A 226 14.45 -8.94 -6.97
C ILE A 226 13.60 -8.64 -5.72
N ALA A 227 13.97 -9.15 -4.54
CA ALA A 227 13.30 -8.83 -3.29
C ALA A 227 13.24 -7.31 -2.99
N PHE A 228 14.32 -6.57 -3.28
CA PHE A 228 14.35 -5.12 -3.11
C PHE A 228 13.47 -4.41 -4.14
N ILE A 229 13.45 -4.89 -5.38
CA ILE A 229 12.56 -4.39 -6.44
C ILE A 229 11.09 -4.61 -6.05
N LEU A 230 10.75 -5.79 -5.54
CA LEU A 230 9.40 -6.15 -5.11
C LEU A 230 8.98 -5.30 -3.91
N PHE A 231 9.85 -5.17 -2.91
CA PHE A 231 9.61 -4.28 -1.77
C PHE A 231 9.38 -2.84 -2.23
N THR A 232 10.21 -2.33 -3.13
CA THR A 232 10.14 -0.97 -3.66
C THR A 232 8.85 -0.72 -4.44
N ASN A 233 8.40 -1.68 -5.25
CA ASN A 233 7.27 -1.46 -6.16
C ASN A 233 5.91 -1.87 -5.58
N TYR A 234 5.87 -2.81 -4.65
CA TYR A 234 4.62 -3.42 -4.16
C TYR A 234 4.39 -3.22 -2.66
N MET A 235 5.40 -2.80 -1.90
CA MET A 235 5.26 -2.68 -0.44
C MET A 235 5.43 -1.25 0.05
N ILE A 236 6.61 -0.66 -0.12
CA ILE A 236 6.89 0.69 0.40
C ILE A 236 6.04 1.76 -0.29
N THR A 237 5.54 1.51 -1.50
CA THR A 237 4.70 2.43 -2.29
C THR A 237 3.20 2.30 -2.02
N ASP A 238 2.78 1.46 -1.06
CA ASP A 238 1.37 1.26 -0.75
C ASP A 238 0.69 2.62 -0.43
N PRO A 239 -0.30 3.04 -1.24
CA PRO A 239 -0.91 4.33 -1.06
C PRO A 239 -1.76 4.46 0.20
N GLY A 240 -2.17 3.35 0.82
CA GLY A 240 -2.94 3.34 2.06
C GLY A 240 -2.14 3.82 3.27
N THR A 241 -0.83 3.55 3.26
CA THR A 241 0.03 3.65 4.45
C THR A 241 1.08 4.75 4.34
N THR A 242 1.23 5.34 3.15
CA THR A 242 2.25 6.35 2.84
C THR A 242 1.68 7.77 2.70
N PRO A 243 2.46 8.82 3.05
CA PRO A 243 2.03 10.21 2.94
C PRO A 243 1.71 10.62 1.49
N ALA A 244 0.70 11.45 1.25
CA ALA A 244 0.34 11.89 -0.10
C ALA A 244 1.30 12.96 -0.69
N ALA A 245 1.78 13.90 0.12
CA ALA A 245 2.57 15.03 -0.35
C ALA A 245 4.01 14.62 -0.77
N PRO A 246 4.55 15.09 -1.92
CA PRO A 246 5.86 14.66 -2.43
C PRO A 246 7.03 14.80 -1.44
N ARG A 247 7.12 15.93 -0.73
CA ARG A 247 8.19 16.14 0.27
C ARG A 247 8.10 15.14 1.43
N ARG A 248 6.88 14.82 1.86
CA ARG A 248 6.63 13.83 2.92
C ARG A 248 6.85 12.39 2.44
N GLN A 249 6.65 12.13 1.15
CA GLN A 249 7.01 10.86 0.52
C GLN A 249 8.52 10.63 0.54
N VAL A 250 9.31 11.63 0.16
CA VAL A 250 10.78 11.56 0.22
C VAL A 250 11.23 11.34 1.66
N ALA A 251 10.71 12.12 2.62
CA ALA A 251 11.05 11.95 4.03
C ALA A 251 10.69 10.54 4.56
N PHE A 252 9.56 9.98 4.13
CA PHE A 252 9.15 8.62 4.49
C PHE A 252 10.10 7.55 3.91
N GLY A 253 10.51 7.71 2.66
CA GLY A 253 11.51 6.83 2.02
C GLY A 253 12.86 6.90 2.72
N LEU A 254 13.36 8.11 2.98
CA LEU A 254 14.60 8.35 3.72
C LEU A 254 14.55 7.77 5.14
N ALA A 255 13.44 7.97 5.86
CA ALA A 255 13.25 7.42 7.20
C ALA A 255 13.27 5.89 7.19
N THR A 256 12.59 5.26 6.22
CA THR A 256 12.60 3.80 6.06
C THR A 256 14.03 3.29 5.81
N ALA A 257 14.80 3.97 4.96
CA ALA A 257 16.18 3.60 4.70
C ALA A 257 17.09 3.79 5.91
N ALA A 258 16.90 4.87 6.67
CA ALA A 258 17.64 5.11 7.91
C ALA A 258 17.35 4.02 8.95
N VAL A 259 16.08 3.68 9.17
CA VAL A 259 15.71 2.58 10.09
C VAL A 259 16.29 1.26 9.62
N TYR A 260 16.25 0.96 8.30
CA TYR A 260 16.91 -0.22 7.75
C TYR A 260 18.41 -0.25 8.12
N GLY A 261 19.13 0.86 7.89
CA GLY A 261 20.55 0.96 8.21
C GLY A 261 20.84 0.73 9.70
N LEU A 262 20.01 1.30 10.58
CA LEU A 262 20.10 1.10 12.04
C LEU A 262 19.86 -0.37 12.43
N LEU A 263 18.87 -1.03 11.84
CA LEU A 263 18.60 -2.45 12.10
C LEU A 263 19.79 -3.32 11.66
N VAL A 264 20.40 -3.03 10.51
CA VAL A 264 21.58 -3.76 10.06
C VAL A 264 22.78 -3.53 10.99
N LEU A 265 22.99 -2.30 11.47
CA LEU A 265 24.03 -2.01 12.48
C LEU A 265 23.78 -2.74 13.81
N ALA A 266 22.51 -2.94 14.17
CA ALA A 266 22.11 -3.74 15.33
C ALA A 266 22.13 -5.26 15.07
N HIS A 267 22.64 -5.70 13.91
CA HIS A 267 22.67 -7.10 13.49
C HIS A 267 21.28 -7.78 13.43
N ILE A 268 20.23 -6.99 13.20
CA ILE A 268 18.87 -7.50 13.03
C ILE A 268 18.65 -7.88 11.56
N THR A 269 18.33 -9.15 11.32
CA THR A 269 18.00 -9.68 10.00
C THR A 269 16.62 -9.19 9.52
N TYR A 270 16.33 -9.38 8.23
CA TYR A 270 15.01 -9.05 7.64
C TYR A 270 14.64 -7.55 7.71
N GLY A 271 15.66 -6.68 7.78
CA GLY A 271 15.50 -5.26 8.08
C GLY A 271 14.56 -4.50 7.15
N LEU A 272 14.34 -4.91 5.89
CA LEU A 272 13.42 -4.23 4.97
C LEU A 272 11.98 -4.20 5.54
N PHE A 273 11.52 -5.35 6.04
CA PHE A 273 10.14 -5.55 6.49
C PHE A 273 9.93 -4.86 7.82
N PHE A 274 10.85 -5.08 8.76
CA PHE A 274 10.84 -4.41 10.06
C PHE A 274 10.95 -2.89 9.94
N ALA A 275 11.81 -2.37 9.05
CA ALA A 275 11.95 -0.94 8.86
C ALA A 275 10.63 -0.30 8.41
N LEU A 276 9.92 -0.90 7.45
CA LEU A 276 8.64 -0.35 7.02
C LEU A 276 7.59 -0.38 8.13
N VAL A 277 7.50 -1.48 8.88
CA VAL A 277 6.55 -1.58 10.00
C VAL A 277 6.85 -0.53 11.07
N ILE A 278 8.11 -0.37 11.44
CA ILE A 278 8.55 0.64 12.41
C ILE A 278 8.20 2.05 11.92
N VAL A 279 8.56 2.42 10.68
CA VAL A 279 8.28 3.77 10.17
C VAL A 279 6.77 4.03 10.01
N CYS A 280 5.98 3.03 9.58
CA CYS A 280 4.53 3.13 9.58
C CYS A 280 3.97 3.31 11.01
N GLY A 281 4.53 2.61 11.99
CA GLY A 281 4.19 2.77 13.42
C GLY A 281 4.53 4.15 13.95
N LEU A 282 5.74 4.67 13.68
CA LEU A 282 6.15 6.03 14.05
C LEU A 282 5.23 7.07 13.41
N ARG A 283 4.89 6.90 12.13
CA ARG A 283 3.92 7.75 11.44
C ARG A 283 2.53 7.68 12.11
N ALA A 284 2.09 6.50 12.52
CA ALA A 284 0.83 6.33 13.23
C ALA A 284 0.83 7.10 14.56
N LEU A 285 1.92 7.05 15.33
CA LEU A 285 2.09 7.83 16.56
C LEU A 285 2.00 9.34 16.31
N VAL A 286 2.64 9.84 15.25
CA VAL A 286 2.54 11.26 14.85
C VAL A 286 1.10 11.65 14.52
N ILE A 287 0.35 10.77 13.83
CA ILE A 287 -1.07 11.01 13.51
C ILE A 287 -1.92 11.01 14.78
N VAL A 288 -1.69 10.08 15.71
CA VAL A 288 -2.38 10.05 17.01
C VAL A 288 -2.11 11.35 17.77
N GLY A 289 -0.86 11.80 17.87
CA GLY A 289 -0.50 13.05 18.53
C GLY A 289 -1.19 14.27 17.90
N ALA A 290 -1.25 14.34 16.57
CA ALA A 290 -1.97 15.40 15.87
C ALA A 290 -3.48 15.36 16.15
N ASN A 291 -4.10 14.18 16.10
CA ASN A 291 -5.52 14.00 16.39
C ASN A 291 -5.88 14.37 17.84
N VAL A 292 -5.01 14.04 18.80
CA VAL A 292 -5.19 14.43 20.21
C VAL A 292 -5.06 15.94 20.36
N ARG A 293 -4.05 16.55 19.73
CA ARG A 293 -3.87 18.01 19.76
C ARG A 293 -5.09 18.74 19.19
N GLU A 294 -5.62 18.31 18.04
CA GLU A 294 -6.81 18.92 17.42
C GLU A 294 -8.04 18.86 18.34
N ARG A 295 -8.23 17.72 19.04
CA ARG A 295 -9.30 17.56 20.05
C ARG A 295 -9.12 18.49 21.24
N VAL A 296 -7.89 18.63 21.73
CA VAL A 296 -7.57 19.49 22.89
C VAL A 296 -7.68 20.98 22.53
N THR A 297 -7.27 21.38 21.32
CA THR A 297 -7.36 22.79 20.87
C THR A 297 -8.76 23.20 20.41
N GLY A 298 -9.77 22.32 20.51
CA GLY A 298 -11.15 22.61 20.10
C GLY A 298 -11.31 22.91 18.62
N ALA A 299 -10.41 22.42 17.76
CA ALA A 299 -10.54 22.62 16.32
C ALA A 299 -11.84 21.94 15.84
N PRO A 300 -12.69 22.60 15.02
CA PRO A 300 -13.95 22.03 14.59
C PRO A 300 -13.72 20.66 13.94
N ALA A 301 -14.38 19.63 14.47
CA ALA A 301 -14.33 18.30 13.88
C ALA A 301 -14.71 18.41 12.39
N PRO A 302 -13.95 17.80 11.46
CA PRO A 302 -14.41 17.70 10.09
C PRO A 302 -15.77 17.01 10.10
N GLY A 303 -16.80 17.73 9.65
CA GLY A 303 -18.18 17.24 9.68
C GLY A 303 -18.31 15.86 9.01
N PRO A 304 -19.31 15.06 9.42
CA PRO A 304 -19.51 13.73 8.84
C PRO A 304 -19.74 13.83 7.33
N ASP A 305 -18.98 13.00 6.60
CA ASP A 305 -19.09 12.62 5.19
C ASP A 305 -19.96 13.51 4.29
N ARG A 306 -19.31 14.38 3.50
CA ARG A 306 -19.76 14.59 2.13
C ARG A 306 -19.27 13.40 1.30
N PRO A 307 -20.13 12.68 0.57
CA PRO A 307 -19.68 11.66 -0.37
C PRO A 307 -18.65 12.27 -1.32
N ALA A 308 -17.55 11.53 -1.56
CA ALA A 308 -16.48 11.95 -2.45
C ALA A 308 -17.03 12.19 -3.86
N GLY A 309 -17.31 13.45 -4.19
CA GLY A 309 -17.86 13.82 -5.50
C GLY A 309 -18.46 15.22 -5.64
N SER A 310 -18.69 15.97 -4.57
CA SER A 310 -19.23 17.35 -4.71
C SER A 310 -18.10 18.37 -4.91
N PRO A 311 -18.14 19.22 -5.96
CA PRO A 311 -17.19 20.32 -6.11
C PRO A 311 -17.31 21.32 -4.95
N PRO A 312 -16.22 22.05 -4.61
CA PRO A 312 -16.19 22.97 -3.49
C PRO A 312 -17.28 24.06 -3.64
N ALA A 313 -18.03 24.30 -2.57
CA ALA A 313 -19.12 25.28 -2.49
C ALA A 313 -18.68 26.75 -2.66
N HIS A 314 -17.42 26.99 -3.03
CA HIS A 314 -16.89 28.34 -3.24
C HIS A 314 -17.18 28.91 -4.64
N GLU A 315 -17.65 28.09 -5.59
CA GLU A 315 -18.03 28.54 -6.94
C GLU A 315 -19.53 28.88 -7.07
N ALA A 316 -20.39 28.45 -6.14
CA ALA A 316 -21.85 28.68 -6.24
C ALA A 316 -22.33 30.07 -5.78
N ARG A 317 -21.44 30.91 -5.22
CA ARG A 317 -21.80 32.28 -4.78
C ARG A 317 -21.35 33.41 -5.73
N ALA A 318 -20.69 33.09 -6.84
CA ALA A 318 -20.20 34.10 -7.78
C ALA A 318 -21.14 34.40 -8.98
N GLY A 319 -22.35 33.82 -9.02
CA GLY A 319 -23.26 33.91 -10.18
C GLY A 319 -24.62 34.56 -9.95
N ALA A 320 -24.97 34.98 -8.73
CA ALA A 320 -26.25 35.62 -8.46
C ALA A 320 -26.07 37.15 -8.41
N GLY A 321 -26.06 37.78 -9.59
CA GLY A 321 -26.26 39.22 -9.69
C GLY A 321 -27.66 39.61 -9.17
N PRO A 322 -27.86 40.82 -8.65
CA PRO A 322 -29.16 41.24 -8.12
C PRO A 322 -30.21 41.25 -9.25
N LEU A 323 -31.37 40.66 -9.00
CA LEU A 323 -32.55 40.78 -9.86
C LEU A 323 -33.02 42.25 -9.87
N PRO A 324 -33.42 42.84 -11.02
CA PRO A 324 -33.98 44.18 -11.05
C PRO A 324 -35.39 44.20 -10.43
N GLU A 325 -35.66 45.21 -9.60
CA GLU A 325 -36.98 45.49 -9.03
C GLU A 325 -38.03 45.78 -10.10
N PRO A 326 -39.31 45.40 -9.88
CA PRO A 326 -40.39 45.73 -10.79
C PRO A 326 -40.77 47.21 -10.66
N ALA A 327 -40.71 47.95 -11.77
CA ALA A 327 -41.13 49.34 -11.87
C ALA A 327 -42.62 49.51 -11.50
N ALA A 328 -42.87 50.24 -10.42
CA ALA A 328 -44.20 50.69 -10.05
C ALA A 328 -44.67 51.78 -11.03
N ALA A 329 -45.81 51.53 -11.66
CA ALA A 329 -46.58 52.52 -12.40
C ALA A 329 -46.97 53.68 -11.46
N ARG A 330 -46.65 54.91 -11.86
CA ARG A 330 -47.31 56.12 -11.35
C ARG A 330 -47.90 56.89 -12.53
N SER A 331 -49.20 57.11 -12.42
CA SER A 331 -50.06 57.95 -13.24
C SER A 331 -49.89 59.45 -12.94
N ALA A 332 -50.22 60.25 -13.94
CA ALA A 332 -50.74 61.63 -13.91
C ALA A 332 -49.78 62.80 -13.66
N GLY A 333 -49.85 63.77 -14.57
CA GLY A 333 -49.16 65.05 -14.60
C GLY A 333 -48.96 65.53 -16.03
#